data_AF-A0A427B5K2-F1
#
_entry.id   AF-A0A427B5K2-F1
#
_cell.length_a   1.000
_cell.length_b   1.000
_cell.length_c   1.000
_cell.angle_alpha   90.00
_cell.angle_beta   90.00
_cell.angle_gamma   90.00
#
_symmetry.space_group_name_H-M   'P 1'
#
loop_
_entity.id
_entity.type
_entity.pdbx_description
1 polymer ?
#
loop_
_entity_poly.entity_id
_entity_poly.type
_entity_poly.pdbx_seq_one_letter_code
_entity_poly.pdbx_strand_id
1 'polypeptide(L)'
;MAPWAVVLAGLVIAAAVYCGLDPLGHSPMVKFPGFETYPVELLPWSEFPTVRDPADRLRGAEVRFLNQVQGPESIAFDPRGRGPYTGVADGRVLFWNGESWVDFAYTSPNR
;
A
#
# COMPACT_ATOMS: atom_id res chain seq x y z
N MET A 1 8.38 12.33 35.67
CA MET A 1 8.79 11.52 34.50
C MET A 1 10.29 11.29 34.60
N ALA A 2 10.76 10.06 34.34
CA ALA A 2 12.18 9.78 34.45
C ALA A 2 12.97 10.56 33.37
N PRO A 3 14.10 11.20 33.70
CA PRO A 3 14.82 12.09 32.77
C PRO A 3 15.26 11.42 31.47
N TRP A 4 15.50 10.10 31.50
CA TRP A 4 15.81 9.32 30.30
C TRP A 4 14.66 9.24 29.30
N ALA A 5 13.40 9.28 29.77
CA ALA A 5 12.23 9.21 28.90
C ALA A 5 12.06 10.47 28.05
N VAL A 6 12.42 11.63 28.59
CA VAL A 6 12.38 12.91 27.86
C VAL A 6 13.46 12.95 26.78
N VAL A 7 14.66 12.48 27.10
CA VAL A 7 15.76 12.37 26.11
C VAL A 7 15.38 11.40 24.99
N LEU A 8 14.83 10.24 25.32
CA LEU A 8 14.37 9.26 24.33
C LEU A 8 13.29 9.84 23.42
N ALA A 9 12.28 10.52 23.99
CA ALA A 9 11.23 11.16 23.20
C ALA A 9 11.79 12.23 22.25
N GLY A 10 12.75 13.04 22.73
CA GLY A 10 13.44 14.03 21.90
C GLY A 10 14.20 13.40 20.73
N LEU A 11 14.91 12.30 20.96
CA LEU A 11 15.62 11.57 19.91
C LEU A 11 14.66 10.97 18.87
N VAL A 12 13.51 10.43 19.30
CA VAL A 12 12.49 9.90 18.39
C VAL A 12 11.90 11.00 17.51
N ILE A 13 11.58 12.18 18.07
CA ILE A 13 11.08 13.33 17.30
C ILE A 13 12.14 13.81 16.30
N ALA A 14 13.40 13.94 16.75
CA ALA A 14 14.49 14.36 15.86
C ALA A 14 14.70 13.37 14.71
N ALA A 15 14.65 12.06 14.99
CA ALA A 15 14.72 11.02 13.96
C ALA A 15 13.53 11.09 12.98
N ALA A 16 12.32 11.31 13.48
CA ALA A 16 11.13 11.46 12.63
C ALA A 16 11.24 12.68 11.70
N VAL A 17 11.69 13.84 12.21
CA VAL A 17 11.94 15.04 11.42
C VAL A 17 13.04 14.80 10.37
N TYR A 18 14.13 14.13 10.75
CA TYR A 18 15.19 13.75 9.83
C TYR A 18 14.67 12.85 8.70
N CYS A 19 13.89 11.81 9.01
CA CYS A 19 13.32 10.91 8.01
C CYS A 19 12.30 11.60 7.10
N GLY A 20 11.50 12.53 7.64
CA GLY A 20 10.47 13.23 6.88
C GLY A 20 11.04 14.29 5.93
N LEU A 21 12.06 15.05 6.37
CA LEU A 21 12.70 16.06 5.54
C LEU A 21 13.78 15.48 4.62
N ASP A 22 14.32 14.32 4.96
CA ASP A 22 15.40 13.63 4.26
C ASP A 22 16.52 14.58 3.76
N PRO A 23 17.15 15.35 4.65
CA PRO A 23 18.06 16.43 4.25
C PRO A 23 19.31 15.94 3.50
N LEU A 24 19.61 14.63 3.57
CA LEU A 24 20.74 14.00 2.90
C LEU A 24 20.32 13.17 1.67
N GLY A 25 19.03 13.10 1.35
CA GLY A 25 18.53 12.42 0.16
C GLY A 25 18.72 10.90 0.18
N HIS A 26 18.51 10.25 1.32
CA HIS A 26 18.61 8.81 1.50
C HIS A 26 17.33 8.06 1.09
N SER A 27 16.23 8.76 0.81
CA SER A 27 14.97 8.15 0.41
C SER A 27 15.12 7.36 -0.91
N PRO A 28 14.48 6.18 -1.02
CA PRO A 28 14.56 5.33 -2.22
C PRO A 28 14.13 6.01 -3.51
N MET A 29 13.35 7.10 -3.42
CA MET A 29 12.76 7.80 -4.55
C MET A 29 13.57 9.01 -5.04
N VAL A 30 14.59 9.47 -4.31
CA VAL A 30 15.31 10.75 -4.57
C VAL A 30 15.96 10.81 -5.96
N LYS A 31 16.33 9.65 -6.53
CA LYS A 31 17.00 9.55 -7.84
C LYS A 31 16.26 8.67 -8.83
N PHE A 32 14.98 8.39 -8.60
CA PHE A 32 14.23 7.54 -9.51
C PHE A 32 13.98 8.29 -10.84
N PRO A 33 14.46 7.78 -11.98
CA PRO A 33 14.35 8.49 -13.25
C PRO A 33 12.88 8.77 -13.61
N GLY A 34 12.56 10.04 -13.88
CA GLY A 34 11.21 10.46 -14.27
C GLY A 34 10.17 10.49 -13.15
N PHE A 35 10.59 10.29 -11.89
CA PHE A 35 9.69 10.45 -10.75
C PHE A 35 9.63 11.92 -10.32
N GLU A 36 8.46 12.54 -10.45
CA GLU A 36 8.19 13.91 -10.03
C GLU A 36 7.03 13.92 -9.03
N THR A 37 7.24 14.56 -7.88
CA THR A 37 6.19 14.69 -6.85
C THR A 37 5.47 16.02 -7.01
N TYR A 38 4.14 15.97 -7.02
CA TYR A 38 3.29 17.15 -7.07
C TYR A 38 2.52 17.25 -5.75
N PRO A 39 2.64 18.36 -4.99
CA PRO A 39 1.78 18.57 -3.84
C PRO A 39 0.34 18.70 -4.35
N VAL A 40 -0.54 17.82 -3.88
CA VAL A 40 -1.98 17.91 -4.17
C VAL A 40 -2.61 18.71 -3.03
N GLU A 41 -3.02 19.94 -3.32
CA GLU A 41 -3.88 20.70 -2.41
C GLU A 41 -5.25 20.03 -2.39
N LEU A 42 -5.56 19.36 -1.28
CA LEU A 42 -6.89 18.83 -1.06
C LEU A 42 -7.84 20.02 -0.85
N LEU A 43 -8.92 20.06 -1.61
CA LEU A 43 -9.98 21.04 -1.41
C LEU A 43 -10.56 20.90 0.01
N PRO A 44 -11.05 21.97 0.63
CA PRO A 44 -11.79 21.88 1.89
C PRO A 44 -12.96 20.87 1.79
N TRP A 45 -13.29 20.19 2.88
CA TRP A 45 -14.42 19.25 2.95
C TRP A 45 -15.75 19.83 2.43
N SER A 46 -15.94 21.15 2.56
CA SER A 46 -17.10 21.89 2.04
C SER A 46 -17.19 21.97 0.52
N GLU A 47 -16.06 21.84 -0.18
CA GLU A 47 -15.96 21.92 -1.63
C GLU A 47 -15.99 20.54 -2.30
N PHE A 48 -15.84 19.45 -1.52
CA PHE A 48 -16.04 18.13 -2.06
C PHE A 48 -17.49 17.97 -2.52
N PRO A 49 -17.73 17.47 -3.74
CA PRO A 49 -19.07 17.27 -4.24
C PRO A 49 -19.79 16.25 -3.35
N THR A 50 -20.85 16.71 -2.68
CA THR A 50 -21.75 15.84 -1.90
C THR A 50 -22.76 15.13 -2.79
N VAL A 51 -22.64 15.31 -4.12
CA VAL A 51 -23.52 14.69 -5.10
C VAL A 51 -23.43 13.18 -4.96
N ARG A 52 -24.50 12.58 -4.48
CA ARG A 52 -24.70 11.14 -4.60
C ARG A 52 -25.06 10.86 -6.05
N ASP A 53 -24.57 9.76 -6.61
CA ASP A 53 -24.94 9.33 -7.96
C ASP A 53 -26.47 9.07 -8.00
N PRO A 54 -27.28 9.99 -8.54
CA PRO A 54 -28.74 9.90 -8.41
C PRO A 54 -29.31 8.81 -9.29
N ALA A 55 -28.58 8.45 -10.35
CA ALA A 55 -28.92 7.36 -11.26
C ALA A 55 -28.49 6.00 -10.71
N ASP A 56 -27.72 5.98 -9.61
CA ASP A 56 -27.10 4.79 -9.02
C ASP A 56 -26.55 3.87 -10.11
N ARG A 57 -25.66 4.40 -10.96
CA ARG A 57 -25.15 3.73 -12.16
C ARG A 57 -24.44 2.43 -11.80
N LEU A 58 -23.96 2.31 -10.56
CA LEU A 58 -23.40 1.08 -10.01
C LEU A 58 -24.44 -0.05 -9.86
N ARG A 59 -25.74 0.23 -9.74
CA ARG A 59 -26.80 -0.81 -9.78
C ARG A 59 -26.88 -1.53 -11.12
N GLY A 60 -26.49 -0.87 -12.20
CA GLY A 60 -26.41 -1.45 -13.55
C GLY A 60 -25.05 -2.07 -13.87
N ALA A 61 -24.11 -2.07 -12.92
CA ALA A 61 -22.80 -2.65 -13.14
C ALA A 61 -22.92 -4.17 -13.33
N GLU A 62 -22.23 -4.69 -14.34
CA GLU A 62 -22.09 -6.12 -14.58
C GLU A 62 -21.00 -6.67 -13.67
N VAL A 63 -21.28 -7.78 -12.98
CA VAL A 63 -20.24 -8.53 -12.27
C VAL A 63 -19.41 -9.28 -13.31
N ARG A 64 -18.23 -8.74 -13.63
CA ARG A 64 -17.26 -9.43 -14.49
C ARG A 64 -16.37 -10.35 -13.65
N PHE A 65 -15.91 -11.43 -14.28
CA PHE A 65 -14.95 -12.37 -13.69
C PHE A 65 -15.49 -13.12 -12.46
N LEU A 66 -16.82 -13.27 -12.36
CA LEU A 66 -17.44 -14.10 -11.33
C LEU A 66 -16.91 -15.54 -11.44
N ASN A 67 -16.41 -16.09 -10.34
CA ASN A 67 -15.73 -17.39 -10.25
C ASN A 67 -14.42 -17.50 -11.06
N GLN A 68 -13.82 -16.37 -11.45
CA GLN A 68 -12.49 -16.32 -12.02
C GLN A 68 -11.53 -15.66 -11.03
N VAL A 69 -10.31 -16.17 -10.97
CA VAL A 69 -9.25 -15.62 -10.12
C VAL A 69 -8.69 -14.39 -10.84
N GLN A 70 -9.03 -13.19 -10.36
CA GLN A 70 -8.45 -11.95 -10.84
C GLN A 70 -7.04 -11.79 -10.26
N GLY A 71 -6.15 -11.25 -11.11
CA GLY A 71 -4.70 -11.40 -11.07
C GLY A 71 -3.98 -10.83 -9.83
N PRO A 72 -2.64 -10.63 -9.94
CA PRO A 72 -1.85 -10.15 -8.83
C PRO A 72 -2.21 -8.70 -8.48
N GLU A 73 -2.85 -8.48 -7.33
CA GLU A 73 -3.19 -7.13 -6.84
C GLU A 73 -1.96 -6.41 -6.27
N SER A 74 -0.93 -7.17 -5.88
CA SER A 74 0.34 -6.69 -5.34
C SER A 74 1.43 -7.75 -5.49
N ILE A 75 2.71 -7.38 -5.42
CA ILE A 75 3.85 -8.32 -5.46
C ILE A 75 4.85 -7.99 -4.36
N ALA A 76 5.36 -9.03 -3.66
CA ALA A 76 6.35 -8.90 -2.61
C ALA A 76 7.52 -9.87 -2.83
N PHE A 77 8.75 -9.39 -2.67
CA PHE A 77 9.97 -10.18 -2.82
C PHE A 77 10.52 -10.59 -1.45
N ASP A 78 10.91 -11.86 -1.28
CA ASP A 78 11.57 -12.30 -0.06
C ASP A 78 13.04 -11.86 -0.06
N PRO A 79 13.52 -11.19 0.99
CA PRO A 79 14.95 -10.86 1.15
C PRO A 79 15.88 -12.07 1.09
N ARG A 80 15.38 -13.28 1.38
CA ARG A 80 16.12 -14.55 1.31
C ARG A 80 16.14 -15.17 -0.08
N GLY A 81 15.60 -14.49 -1.10
CA GLY A 81 15.59 -14.95 -2.49
C GLY A 81 14.53 -16.01 -2.80
N ARG A 82 13.52 -16.17 -1.95
CA ARG A 82 12.33 -16.99 -2.25
C ARG A 82 11.28 -16.14 -2.95
N GLY A 83 10.42 -16.76 -3.76
CA GLY A 83 9.27 -16.08 -4.35
C GLY A 83 9.63 -15.41 -5.68
N PRO A 84 8.87 -14.41 -6.16
CA PRO A 84 7.95 -13.49 -5.44
C PRO A 84 6.62 -14.07 -4.92
N TYR A 85 5.95 -13.33 -4.05
CA TYR A 85 4.59 -13.60 -3.53
C TYR A 85 3.59 -12.60 -4.10
N THR A 86 2.35 -13.02 -4.30
CA THR A 86 1.27 -12.14 -4.76
C THR A 86 -0.07 -12.51 -4.15
N GLY A 87 -0.91 -11.51 -3.86
CA GLY A 87 -2.31 -11.71 -3.53
C GLY A 87 -3.18 -11.74 -4.78
N VAL A 88 -4.17 -12.63 -4.81
CA VAL A 88 -5.22 -12.69 -5.84
C VAL A 88 -6.58 -12.34 -5.25
N ALA A 89 -7.52 -11.91 -6.10
CA ALA A 89 -8.81 -11.34 -5.66
C ALA A 89 -9.71 -12.30 -4.85
N ASP A 90 -9.43 -13.61 -4.89
CA ASP A 90 -10.14 -14.61 -4.08
C ASP A 90 -9.60 -14.74 -2.65
N GLY A 91 -8.63 -13.91 -2.27
CA GLY A 91 -8.05 -13.86 -0.92
C GLY A 91 -6.93 -14.86 -0.68
N ARG A 92 -6.49 -15.59 -1.70
CA ARG A 92 -5.26 -16.41 -1.66
C ARG A 92 -4.01 -15.55 -1.85
N VAL A 93 -2.93 -16.03 -1.26
CA VAL A 93 -1.56 -15.60 -1.49
C VAL A 93 -0.87 -16.73 -2.26
N LEU A 94 -0.35 -16.41 -3.43
CA LEU A 94 0.41 -17.32 -4.28
C LEU A 94 1.91 -17.04 -4.13
N PHE A 95 2.72 -18.06 -4.35
CA PHE A 95 4.17 -18.03 -4.32
C PHE A 95 4.73 -18.53 -5.66
N TRP A 96 5.69 -17.81 -6.23
CA TRP A 96 6.44 -18.27 -7.40
C TRP A 96 7.60 -19.16 -6.96
N ASN A 97 7.60 -20.40 -7.40
CA ASN A 97 8.64 -21.38 -7.05
C ASN A 97 9.80 -21.45 -8.06
N GLY A 98 9.77 -20.64 -9.13
CA GLY A 98 10.73 -20.70 -10.25
C GLY A 98 10.13 -21.27 -11.54
N GLU A 99 9.07 -22.05 -11.44
CA GLU A 99 8.41 -22.72 -12.57
C GLU A 99 6.93 -22.36 -12.68
N SER A 100 6.24 -22.28 -11.55
CA SER A 100 4.80 -22.02 -11.49
C SER A 100 4.40 -21.26 -10.22
N TRP A 101 3.20 -20.69 -10.26
CA TRP A 101 2.54 -20.11 -9.10
C TRP A 101 1.87 -21.22 -8.30
N VAL A 102 2.15 -21.27 -7.01
CA VAL A 102 1.57 -22.26 -6.08
C VAL A 102 0.87 -21.57 -4.92
N ASP A 103 -0.20 -22.19 -4.42
CA ASP A 103 -0.92 -21.68 -3.26
C ASP A 103 0.00 -21.69 -2.03
N PHE A 104 0.10 -20.54 -1.36
CA PHE A 104 0.96 -20.36 -0.18
C PHE A 104 0.14 -20.12 1.10
N ALA A 105 -0.83 -19.21 1.04
CA ALA A 105 -1.70 -18.88 2.18
C ALA A 105 -3.05 -18.36 1.68
N TYR A 106 -4.01 -18.20 2.59
CA TYR A 106 -5.28 -17.51 2.32
C TYR A 106 -5.76 -16.81 3.59
N THR A 107 -6.60 -15.79 3.43
CA THR A 107 -7.17 -15.09 4.59
C THR A 107 -8.25 -15.91 5.26
N SER A 108 -8.20 -16.01 6.59
CA SER A 108 -9.25 -16.65 7.41
C SER A 108 -10.56 -15.87 7.27
N PRO A 109 -11.71 -16.52 7.02
CA PRO A 109 -13.01 -15.87 7.06
C PRO A 109 -13.37 -15.31 8.44
N ASN A 110 -12.76 -15.86 9.50
CA ASN A 110 -12.99 -15.44 10.87
C ASN A 110 -11.84 -14.49 11.28
N ARG A 111 -12.17 -13.20 11.41
CA ARG A 111 -11.26 -12.14 11.89
C ARG A 111 -11.72 -11.58 13.21
#